data_AF-A0A0F8ZLV2-F1
#
_entry.id   AF-A0A0F8ZLV2-F1
#
_cell.length_a   1.000
_cell.length_b   1.000
_cell.length_c   1.000
_cell.angle_alpha   90.00
_cell.angle_beta   90.00
_cell.angle_gamma   90.00
#
_symmetry.space_group_name_H-M   'P 1'
#
loop_
_entity.id
_entity.type
_entity.pdbx_description
1 polymer ?
#
loop_
_entity_poly.entity_id
_entity_poly.type
_entity_poly.pdbx_seq_one_letter_code
_entity_poly.pdbx_strand_id
1 'polypeptide(L)'
;MPLAKETLQYRKDNDLCARCGNPNESGKSLCRKHLDQFAQKAARRRKKLTSLGKCQQCQRDLDRDTVICTICSDKQKPIQKKAQKKRYNRRRSAGLCVGCENPAMPNQTRCEDCAQLDAEKQKTRREHRIANNLCIVCGEYLGENPSIQMCDKHSKKRSEWYVGSDVRKNDRVRRIERKKLVLAHYGGKCVECGEDGWAKLAIDHINNDGSKHRKELRESGSTYYKWLIDNNFPDEFQILCHNCNWQKYYDFKE
;
A
#
# COMPACT_ATOMS: atom_id res chain seq x y z
N MET A 1 61.57 42.37 -0.71
CA MET A 1 60.40 42.42 -1.62
C MET A 1 59.26 41.66 -0.96
N PRO A 2 58.08 42.23 -0.73
CA PRO A 2 56.95 41.49 -0.16
C PRO A 2 56.42 40.51 -1.21
N LEU A 3 56.42 39.21 -0.88
CA LEU A 3 55.85 38.12 -1.68
C LEU A 3 54.44 38.50 -2.17
N ALA A 4 54.21 38.39 -3.48
CA ALA A 4 52.92 38.66 -4.08
C ALA A 4 51.84 37.82 -3.38
N LYS A 5 50.75 38.45 -2.92
CA LYS A 5 49.62 37.73 -2.32
C LYS A 5 49.10 36.72 -3.35
N GLU A 6 49.19 35.44 -3.04
CA GLU A 6 48.65 34.35 -3.87
C GLU A 6 47.21 34.65 -4.27
N THR A 7 46.92 34.52 -5.56
CA THR A 7 45.57 34.75 -6.08
C THR A 7 44.61 33.63 -5.65
N LEU A 8 43.32 33.91 -5.58
CA LEU A 8 42.30 32.89 -5.29
C LEU A 8 42.29 31.78 -6.35
N GLN A 9 42.60 32.12 -7.61
CA GLN A 9 42.69 31.16 -8.71
C GLN A 9 43.87 30.20 -8.50
N TYR A 10 45.06 30.75 -8.18
CA TYR A 10 46.24 29.94 -7.83
C TYR A 10 45.94 28.93 -6.72
N ARG A 11 45.24 29.36 -5.65
CA ARG A 11 44.88 28.46 -4.56
C ARG A 11 43.95 27.33 -4.99
N LYS A 12 43.00 27.59 -5.89
CA LYS A 12 42.13 26.53 -6.41
C LYS A 12 42.91 25.52 -7.25
N ASP A 13 43.79 26.03 -8.12
CA ASP A 13 44.54 25.21 -9.07
C ASP A 13 45.61 24.33 -8.38
N ASN A 14 45.99 24.67 -7.14
CA ASN A 14 46.98 23.95 -6.34
C ASN A 14 46.40 23.22 -5.12
N ASP A 15 45.09 22.95 -5.12
CA ASP A 15 44.40 22.28 -4.02
C ASP A 15 44.61 22.93 -2.63
N LEU A 16 44.67 24.25 -2.61
CA LEU A 16 44.83 25.05 -1.41
C LEU A 16 43.51 25.66 -0.95
N CYS A 17 43.39 25.80 0.36
CA CYS A 17 42.29 26.45 1.03
C CYS A 17 42.21 27.91 0.63
N ALA A 18 41.07 28.31 0.05
CA ALA A 18 40.80 29.66 -0.40
C ALA A 18 41.03 30.74 0.67
N ARG A 19 40.88 30.39 1.96
CA ARG A 19 41.03 31.34 3.08
C ARG A 19 42.45 31.49 3.63
N CYS A 20 43.19 30.39 3.74
CA CYS A 20 44.45 30.40 4.49
C CYS A 20 45.65 29.80 3.75
N GLY A 21 45.48 29.30 2.53
CA GLY A 21 46.58 28.76 1.73
C GLY A 21 47.05 27.35 2.12
N ASN A 22 46.59 26.78 3.23
CA ASN A 22 46.89 25.38 3.60
C ASN A 22 46.19 24.39 2.65
N PRO A 23 46.63 23.14 2.54
CA PRO A 23 45.94 22.11 1.75
C PRO A 23 44.44 22.04 2.06
N ASN A 24 43.62 21.96 1.01
CA ASN A 24 42.19 21.82 1.13
C ASN A 24 41.80 20.37 1.47
N GLU A 25 40.55 20.17 1.86
CA GLU A 25 39.96 18.82 1.90
C GLU A 25 39.66 18.34 0.48
N SER A 26 39.84 17.05 0.21
CA SER A 26 39.70 16.49 -1.14
C SER A 26 38.35 16.88 -1.78
N GLY A 27 38.42 17.55 -2.95
CA GLY A 27 37.26 18.05 -3.68
C GLY A 27 36.53 19.23 -3.01
N LYS A 28 37.17 19.94 -2.07
CA LYS A 28 36.63 21.13 -1.39
C LYS A 28 37.52 22.34 -1.61
N SER A 29 36.96 23.55 -1.49
CA SER A 29 37.71 24.81 -1.62
C SER A 29 38.36 25.29 -0.32
N LEU A 30 38.22 24.54 0.78
CA LEU A 30 38.63 24.93 2.13
C LEU A 30 39.25 23.74 2.84
N CYS A 31 40.18 24.02 3.75
CA CYS A 31 40.72 23.01 4.68
C CYS A 31 39.70 22.63 5.76
N ARG A 32 39.93 21.50 6.44
CA ARG A 32 39.07 20.96 7.50
C ARG A 32 38.68 21.99 8.56
N LYS A 33 39.67 22.70 9.10
CA LYS A 33 39.48 23.73 10.12
C LYS A 33 38.48 24.80 9.68
N HIS A 34 38.61 25.30 8.46
CA HIS A 34 37.69 26.31 7.96
C HIS A 34 36.31 25.73 7.68
N LEU A 35 36.21 24.51 7.15
CA LEU A 35 34.93 23.81 6.98
C LEU A 35 34.18 23.65 8.30
N ASP A 36 34.88 23.22 9.36
CA ASP A 36 34.30 23.07 10.70
C ASP A 36 33.85 24.42 11.27
N GLN A 37 34.65 25.48 11.11
CA GLN A 37 34.26 26.84 11.53
C GLN A 37 33.00 27.33 10.79
N PHE A 38 32.92 27.11 9.47
CA PHE A 38 31.72 27.45 8.70
C PHE A 38 30.50 26.65 9.15
N ALA A 39 30.68 25.35 9.40
CA ALA A 39 29.61 24.48 9.89
C ALA A 39 29.10 24.93 11.26
N GLN A 40 30.00 25.24 12.19
CA GLN A 40 29.66 25.78 13.51
C GLN A 40 28.90 27.12 13.39
N LYS A 41 29.38 28.05 12.54
CA LYS A 41 28.71 29.33 12.31
C LYS A 41 27.32 29.14 11.69
N ALA A 42 27.18 28.22 10.73
CA ALA A 42 25.89 27.89 10.12
C ALA A 42 24.92 27.27 11.14
N ALA A 43 25.39 26.36 11.99
CA ALA A 43 24.59 25.74 13.05
C ALA A 43 24.08 26.78 14.06
N ARG A 44 24.97 27.68 14.52
CA ARG A 44 24.58 28.81 15.40
C ARG A 44 23.52 29.69 14.76
N ARG A 45 23.68 30.04 13.47
CA ARG A 45 22.68 30.81 12.72
C ARG A 45 21.34 30.09 12.64
N ARG A 46 21.31 28.78 12.32
CA ARG A 46 20.07 28.00 12.24
C ARG A 46 19.34 27.95 13.59
N LYS A 47 20.07 27.73 14.69
CA LYS A 47 19.51 27.77 16.05
C LYS A 47 18.89 29.13 16.35
N LYS A 48 19.61 30.22 16.08
CA LYS A 48 19.11 31.60 16.26
C LYS A 48 17.85 31.88 15.43
N LEU A 49 17.82 31.47 14.16
CA LEU A 49 16.64 31.69 13.33
C LEU A 49 15.43 30.88 13.84
N THR A 50 15.65 29.65 14.29
CA THR A 50 14.59 28.80 14.86
C THR A 50 14.01 29.41 16.13
N SER A 51 14.86 29.89 17.05
CA SER A 51 14.40 30.55 18.28
C SER A 51 13.66 31.87 18.04
N LEU A 52 13.90 32.52 16.90
CA LEU A 52 13.23 33.75 16.49
C LEU A 52 11.97 33.50 15.64
N GLY A 53 11.56 32.25 15.42
CA GLY A 53 10.43 31.93 14.54
C GLY A 53 10.69 32.30 13.08
N LYS A 54 11.96 32.31 12.63
CA LYS A 54 12.38 32.73 11.29
C LYS A 54 12.80 31.55 10.42
N CYS A 55 12.43 31.63 9.14
CA CYS A 55 12.81 30.68 8.10
C CYS A 55 14.32 30.59 7.96
N GLN A 56 14.88 29.38 8.07
CA GLN A 56 16.34 29.18 8.00
C GLN A 56 16.96 29.52 6.63
N GLN A 57 16.12 29.60 5.58
CA GLN A 57 16.54 29.89 4.21
C GLN A 57 16.43 31.38 3.85
N CYS A 58 15.26 32.00 4.04
CA CYS A 58 15.03 33.41 3.65
C CYS A 58 14.95 34.40 4.81
N GLN A 59 15.01 33.94 6.07
CA GLN A 59 14.99 34.76 7.30
C GLN A 59 13.69 35.55 7.56
N ARG A 60 12.67 35.39 6.73
CA ARG A 60 11.30 35.86 7.00
C ARG A 60 10.65 35.03 8.10
N ASP A 61 9.64 35.59 8.74
CA ASP A 61 8.89 34.89 9.79
C ASP A 61 8.19 33.64 9.20
N LEU A 62 8.06 32.62 10.05
CA LEU A 62 7.47 31.34 9.68
C LEU A 62 5.95 31.44 9.69
N ASP A 63 5.33 30.86 8.67
CA ASP A 63 3.88 30.77 8.48
C ASP A 63 3.27 29.47 9.03
N ARG A 64 4.10 28.59 9.61
CA ARG A 64 3.74 27.28 10.17
C ARG A 64 4.88 26.74 11.04
N ASP A 65 4.58 25.76 11.88
CA ASP A 65 5.56 25.11 12.78
C ASP A 65 6.55 24.21 12.01
N THR A 66 7.50 24.84 11.32
CA THR A 66 8.54 24.18 10.51
C THR A 66 9.80 25.05 10.47
N VAL A 67 10.94 24.51 10.01
CA VAL A 67 12.20 25.27 9.95
C VAL A 67 12.34 26.18 8.70
N ILE A 68 11.45 26.06 7.73
CA ILE A 68 11.42 26.87 6.50
C ILE A 68 9.99 27.26 6.14
N CYS A 69 9.78 28.50 5.71
CA CYS A 69 8.46 28.97 5.30
C CYS A 69 7.93 28.23 4.07
N THR A 70 6.61 28.27 3.86
CA THR A 70 5.95 27.57 2.74
C THR A 70 6.53 27.96 1.38
N ILE A 71 6.79 29.25 1.15
CA ILE A 71 7.40 29.72 -0.11
C ILE A 71 8.76 29.06 -0.37
N CYS A 72 9.61 28.95 0.66
CA CYS A 72 10.90 28.29 0.53
C CYS A 72 10.75 26.78 0.32
N SER A 73 9.83 26.15 1.05
CA SER A 73 9.52 24.73 0.91
C SER A 73 9.01 24.40 -0.50
N ASP A 74 8.10 25.20 -1.05
CA ASP A 74 7.53 24.98 -2.38
C ASP A 74 8.55 25.17 -3.49
N LYS A 75 9.47 26.13 -3.34
CA LYS A 75 10.62 26.26 -4.24
C LYS A 75 11.54 25.03 -4.20
N GLN A 76 11.68 24.38 -3.05
CA GLN A 76 12.51 23.18 -2.90
C GLN A 76 11.84 21.90 -3.41
N LYS A 77 10.50 21.78 -3.30
CA LYS A 77 9.73 20.59 -3.72
C LYS A 77 10.08 20.06 -5.12
N PRO A 78 10.11 20.87 -6.20
CA PRO A 78 10.43 20.34 -7.54
C PRO A 78 11.87 19.83 -7.64
N ILE A 79 12.82 20.51 -6.99
CA ILE A 79 14.24 20.11 -6.96
C ILE A 79 14.38 18.76 -6.23
N GLN A 80 13.75 18.64 -5.07
CA GLN A 80 13.74 17.40 -4.28
C GLN A 80 13.06 16.25 -5.03
N LYS A 81 11.93 16.50 -5.70
CA LYS A 81 11.25 15.50 -6.55
C LYS A 81 12.14 15.03 -7.69
N LYS A 82 12.83 15.94 -8.38
CA LYS A 82 13.78 15.59 -9.46
C LYS A 82 14.93 14.72 -8.93
N ALA A 83 15.51 15.09 -7.80
CA ALA A 83 16.59 14.33 -7.16
C ALA A 83 16.10 12.94 -6.69
N GLN A 84 14.91 12.85 -6.10
CA GLN A 84 14.29 11.60 -5.67
C GLN A 84 14.03 10.67 -6.86
N LYS A 85 13.47 11.19 -7.96
CA LYS A 85 13.24 10.42 -9.20
C LYS A 85 14.54 9.87 -9.78
N LYS A 86 15.60 10.70 -9.83
CA LYS A 86 16.93 10.27 -10.29
C LYS A 86 17.48 9.14 -9.41
N ARG A 87 17.38 9.27 -8.08
CA ARG A 87 17.81 8.23 -7.12
C ARG A 87 17.01 6.94 -7.29
N TYR A 88 15.69 7.04 -7.40
CA TYR A 88 14.81 5.89 -7.61
C TYR A 88 15.17 5.12 -8.88
N ASN A 89 15.29 5.83 -10.01
CA ASN A 89 15.62 5.20 -11.29
C ASN A 89 16.99 4.52 -11.25
N ARG A 90 18.01 5.20 -10.71
CA ARG A 90 19.37 4.64 -10.57
C ARG A 90 19.37 3.34 -9.76
N ARG A 91 18.69 3.34 -8.61
CA ARG A 91 18.63 2.15 -7.74
C ARG A 91 17.87 1.01 -8.42
N ARG A 92 16.71 1.31 -9.00
CA ARG A 92 15.91 0.33 -9.73
C ARG A 92 16.67 -0.30 -10.90
N SER A 93 17.37 0.48 -11.73
CA SER A 93 18.14 -0.05 -12.86
C SER A 93 19.35 -0.87 -12.44
N ALA A 94 19.89 -0.62 -11.25
CA ALA A 94 21.01 -1.36 -10.67
C ALA A 94 20.56 -2.61 -9.87
N GLY A 95 19.26 -2.94 -9.85
CA GLY A 95 18.76 -4.06 -9.04
C GLY A 95 18.82 -3.80 -7.53
N LEU A 96 18.84 -2.53 -7.10
CA LEU A 96 18.94 -2.12 -5.71
C LEU A 96 17.60 -1.66 -5.15
N CYS A 97 17.40 -1.94 -3.86
CA CYS A 97 16.28 -1.47 -3.04
C CYS A 97 16.19 0.05 -3.09
N VAL A 98 15.03 0.56 -3.50
CA VAL A 98 14.81 2.01 -3.65
C VAL A 98 14.81 2.74 -2.30
N GLY A 99 14.59 2.01 -1.20
CA GLY A 99 14.64 2.50 0.18
C GLY A 99 16.06 2.59 0.73
N CYS A 100 16.76 1.46 0.84
CA CYS A 100 18.01 1.33 1.59
C CYS A 100 19.27 1.03 0.75
N GLU A 101 19.18 0.87 -0.58
CA GLU A 101 20.30 0.57 -1.48
C GLU A 101 20.89 -0.86 -1.40
N ASN A 102 20.41 -1.72 -0.49
CA ASN A 102 20.69 -3.17 -0.51
C ASN A 102 20.14 -3.84 -1.79
N PRO A 103 20.60 -5.04 -2.18
CA PRO A 103 20.01 -5.78 -3.30
C PRO A 103 18.49 -5.90 -3.19
N ALA A 104 17.77 -5.61 -4.26
CA ALA A 104 16.33 -5.82 -4.33
C ALA A 104 16.03 -7.31 -4.55
N MET A 105 14.86 -7.76 -4.07
CA MET A 105 14.38 -9.10 -4.39
C MET A 105 14.08 -9.23 -5.90
N PRO A 106 14.11 -10.46 -6.47
CA PRO A 106 13.75 -10.69 -7.86
C PRO A 106 12.39 -10.08 -8.22
N ASN A 107 12.34 -9.33 -9.32
CA ASN A 107 11.14 -8.62 -9.80
C ASN A 107 10.53 -7.60 -8.81
N GLN A 108 11.26 -7.21 -7.77
CA GLN A 108 10.81 -6.22 -6.79
C GLN A 108 11.66 -4.95 -6.83
N THR A 109 11.16 -3.89 -6.23
CA THR A 109 11.90 -2.61 -6.08
C THR A 109 12.52 -2.45 -4.70
N ARG A 110 12.36 -3.44 -3.83
CA ARG A 110 12.77 -3.40 -2.42
C ARG A 110 13.46 -4.71 -2.03
N CYS A 111 14.34 -4.62 -1.04
CA CYS A 111 14.86 -5.78 -0.32
C CYS A 111 13.77 -6.33 0.61
N GLU A 112 13.99 -7.53 1.14
CA GLU A 112 13.07 -8.22 2.04
C GLU A 112 12.72 -7.36 3.26
N ASP A 113 13.71 -6.88 4.01
CA ASP A 113 13.48 -6.05 5.21
C ASP A 113 12.64 -4.80 4.91
N CYS A 114 12.96 -4.10 3.82
CA CYS A 114 12.21 -2.91 3.43
C CYS A 114 10.79 -3.24 2.97
N ALA A 115 10.56 -4.42 2.42
CA ALA A 115 9.23 -4.88 2.04
C ALA A 115 8.40 -5.27 3.28
N GLN A 116 9.00 -5.97 4.24
CA GLN A 116 8.36 -6.32 5.51
C GLN A 116 7.97 -5.07 6.30
N LEU A 117 8.91 -4.13 6.46
CA LEU A 117 8.65 -2.84 7.13
C LEU A 117 7.54 -2.03 6.44
N ASP A 118 7.49 -2.05 5.10
CA ASP A 118 6.43 -1.38 4.35
C ASP A 118 5.07 -2.09 4.51
N ALA A 119 5.06 -3.42 4.59
CA ALA A 119 3.86 -4.21 4.79
C ALA A 119 3.27 -3.97 6.18
N GLU A 120 4.10 -3.96 7.23
CA GLU A 120 3.70 -3.60 8.59
C GLU A 120 3.11 -2.20 8.66
N LYS A 121 3.80 -1.21 8.07
CA LYS A 121 3.29 0.18 8.00
C LYS A 121 1.94 0.27 7.28
N GLN A 122 1.75 -0.49 6.21
CA GLN A 122 0.48 -0.53 5.49
C GLN A 122 -0.63 -1.18 6.33
N LYS A 123 -0.31 -2.27 7.03
CA LYS A 123 -1.22 -2.95 7.96
C LYS A 123 -1.67 -2.01 9.07
N THR A 124 -0.73 -1.41 9.80
CA THR A 124 -1.03 -0.45 10.89
C THR A 124 -1.86 0.73 10.37
N ARG A 125 -1.51 1.28 9.20
CA ARG A 125 -2.30 2.36 8.59
C ARG A 125 -3.72 1.93 8.27
N ARG A 126 -3.91 0.72 7.76
CA ARG A 126 -5.23 0.17 7.43
C ARG A 126 -6.06 -0.02 8.70
N GLU A 127 -5.48 -0.62 9.73
CA GLU A 127 -6.13 -0.85 11.04
C GLU A 127 -6.55 0.48 11.67
N HIS A 128 -5.64 1.45 11.72
CA HIS A 128 -5.95 2.79 12.20
C HIS A 128 -7.10 3.43 11.41
N ARG A 129 -7.08 3.34 10.07
CA ARG A 129 -8.16 3.90 9.24
C ARG A 129 -9.50 3.24 9.52
N ILE A 130 -9.55 1.91 9.63
CA ILE A 130 -10.79 1.20 9.95
C ILE A 130 -11.31 1.60 11.33
N ALA A 131 -10.44 1.62 12.34
CA ALA A 131 -10.81 1.96 13.72
C ALA A 131 -11.33 3.40 13.86
N ASN A 132 -10.99 4.30 12.93
CA ASN A 132 -11.38 5.71 12.96
C ASN A 132 -12.39 6.07 11.85
N ASN A 133 -13.07 5.09 11.25
CA ASN A 133 -14.02 5.28 10.14
C ASN A 133 -13.45 6.15 9.00
N LEU A 134 -12.18 5.91 8.66
CA LEU A 134 -11.50 6.58 7.55
C LEU A 134 -11.42 5.65 6.34
N CYS A 135 -11.52 6.23 5.15
CA CYS A 135 -11.34 5.50 3.90
C CYS A 135 -9.98 4.80 3.87
N ILE A 136 -10.00 3.48 3.64
CA ILE A 136 -8.77 2.67 3.60
C ILE A 136 -7.80 3.10 2.50
N VAL A 137 -8.26 3.84 1.49
CA VAL A 137 -7.46 4.34 0.36
C VAL A 137 -6.92 5.75 0.64
N CYS A 138 -7.79 6.76 0.77
CA CYS A 138 -7.36 8.15 0.95
C CYS A 138 -7.27 8.64 2.40
N GLY A 139 -7.97 8.00 3.35
CA GLY A 139 -8.05 8.46 4.74
C GLY A 139 -9.11 9.55 4.99
N GLU A 140 -10.03 9.79 4.05
CA GLU A 140 -11.18 10.67 4.24
C GLU A 140 -12.18 10.08 5.25
N TYR A 141 -12.75 10.91 6.13
CA TYR A 141 -13.75 10.46 7.12
C TYR A 141 -15.05 10.01 6.44
N LEU A 142 -15.59 8.88 6.89
CA LEU A 142 -16.73 8.18 6.28
C LEU A 142 -18.03 8.29 7.08
N GLY A 143 -18.05 9.09 8.14
CA GLY A 143 -19.16 9.15 9.06
C GLY A 143 -19.11 8.05 10.12
N GLU A 144 -20.22 7.87 10.83
CA GLU A 144 -20.27 7.01 12.02
C GLU A 144 -20.51 5.54 11.70
N ASN A 145 -20.78 5.19 10.44
CA ASN A 145 -21.07 3.81 10.06
C ASN A 145 -19.76 3.00 9.85
N PRO A 146 -19.43 2.05 10.76
CA PRO A 146 -18.18 1.29 10.68
C PRO A 146 -18.16 0.26 9.54
N SER A 147 -19.29 0.03 8.87
CA SER A 147 -19.38 -0.91 7.74
C SER A 147 -18.80 -0.32 6.45
N ILE A 148 -18.68 1.01 6.36
CA ILE A 148 -18.18 1.70 5.18
C ILE A 148 -16.65 1.82 5.31
N GLN A 149 -15.92 1.17 4.40
CA GLN A 149 -14.45 1.19 4.40
C GLN A 149 -13.84 2.07 3.30
N MET A 150 -14.65 2.55 2.35
CA MET A 150 -14.20 3.34 1.21
C MET A 150 -15.15 4.52 0.97
N CYS A 151 -14.61 5.70 0.65
CA CYS A 151 -15.45 6.82 0.24
C CYS A 151 -16.03 6.58 -1.15
N ASP A 152 -17.11 7.28 -1.48
CA ASP A 152 -17.84 7.14 -2.75
C ASP A 152 -16.95 7.23 -3.98
N LYS A 153 -15.97 8.14 -3.97
CA LYS A 153 -15.01 8.30 -5.07
C LYS A 153 -14.22 7.02 -5.31
N HIS A 154 -13.70 6.40 -4.26
CA HIS A 154 -12.94 5.16 -4.36
C HIS A 154 -13.85 3.95 -4.62
N SER A 155 -15.06 3.94 -4.05
CA SER A 155 -16.06 2.89 -4.27
C SER A 155 -16.51 2.84 -5.73
N LYS A 156 -16.89 3.98 -6.31
CA LYS A 156 -17.28 4.11 -7.73
C LYS A 156 -16.15 3.70 -8.66
N LYS A 157 -14.94 4.23 -8.46
CA LYS A 157 -13.75 3.87 -9.25
C LYS A 157 -13.47 2.35 -9.22
N ARG A 158 -13.64 1.71 -8.07
CA ARG A 158 -13.49 0.26 -7.93
C ARG A 158 -14.57 -0.50 -8.71
N SER A 159 -15.81 -0.03 -8.66
CA SER A 159 -16.94 -0.61 -9.39
C SER A 159 -16.76 -0.50 -10.91
N GLU A 160 -16.39 0.68 -11.40
CA GLU A 160 -16.12 0.94 -12.83
C GLU A 160 -15.02 0.02 -13.36
N TRP A 161 -13.91 -0.08 -12.64
CA TRP A 161 -12.84 -1.01 -12.99
C TRP A 161 -13.35 -2.46 -13.01
N TYR A 162 -14.10 -2.89 -12.00
CA TYR A 162 -14.61 -4.25 -11.92
C TYR A 162 -15.52 -4.61 -13.10
N VAL A 163 -16.47 -3.72 -13.44
CA VAL A 163 -17.42 -3.92 -14.54
C VAL A 163 -16.73 -4.09 -15.89
N GLY A 164 -15.68 -3.32 -16.15
CA GLY A 164 -14.91 -3.36 -17.40
C GLY A 164 -13.75 -4.36 -17.43
N SER A 165 -13.44 -5.01 -16.30
CA SER A 165 -12.29 -5.92 -16.21
C SER A 165 -12.62 -7.35 -16.65
N ASP A 166 -11.61 -8.06 -17.18
CA ASP A 166 -11.71 -9.51 -17.42
C ASP A 166 -11.90 -10.30 -16.12
N VAL A 167 -11.66 -9.69 -14.95
CA VAL A 167 -11.95 -10.29 -13.65
C VAL A 167 -13.42 -10.66 -13.52
N ARG A 168 -14.36 -9.82 -14.00
CA ARG A 168 -15.80 -10.12 -13.94
C ARG A 168 -16.18 -11.31 -14.82
N LYS A 169 -15.57 -11.44 -16.01
CA LYS A 169 -15.79 -12.59 -16.90
C LYS A 169 -15.29 -13.87 -16.25
N ASN A 170 -14.07 -13.82 -15.69
CA ASN A 170 -13.46 -14.95 -15.01
C ASN A 170 -14.23 -15.36 -13.75
N ASP A 171 -14.83 -14.41 -13.02
CA ASP A 171 -15.63 -14.70 -11.84
C ASP A 171 -16.89 -15.50 -12.20
N ARG A 172 -17.59 -15.16 -13.29
CA ARG A 172 -18.75 -15.93 -13.76
C ARG A 172 -18.36 -17.37 -14.13
N VAL A 173 -17.26 -17.54 -14.85
CA VAL A 173 -16.75 -18.87 -15.25
C VAL A 173 -16.43 -19.70 -14.02
N ARG A 174 -15.65 -19.16 -13.08
CA ARG A 174 -15.29 -19.83 -11.82
C ARG A 174 -16.50 -20.24 -11.00
N ARG A 175 -17.55 -19.41 -10.93
CA ARG A 175 -18.80 -19.73 -10.23
C ARG A 175 -19.48 -20.96 -10.81
N ILE A 176 -19.57 -21.02 -12.15
CA ILE A 176 -20.18 -22.14 -12.86
C ILE A 176 -19.35 -23.41 -12.68
N GLU A 177 -18.04 -23.32 -12.83
CA GLU A 177 -17.11 -24.45 -12.66
C GLU A 177 -17.19 -25.04 -11.25
N ARG A 178 -17.14 -24.19 -10.21
CA ARG A 178 -17.27 -24.64 -8.82
C ARG A 178 -18.62 -25.31 -8.56
N LYS A 179 -19.72 -24.71 -9.05
CA LYS A 179 -21.05 -25.30 -8.90
C LYS A 179 -21.12 -26.67 -9.57
N LYS A 180 -20.64 -26.80 -10.82
CA LYS A 180 -20.62 -28.07 -11.55
C LYS A 180 -19.77 -29.13 -10.86
N LEU A 181 -18.58 -28.77 -10.36
CA LEU A 181 -17.71 -29.69 -9.64
C LEU A 181 -18.39 -30.23 -8.38
N VAL A 182 -18.97 -29.34 -7.56
CA VAL A 182 -19.69 -29.72 -6.35
C VAL A 182 -20.90 -30.60 -6.67
N LEU A 183 -21.71 -30.23 -7.66
CA LEU A 183 -22.85 -31.05 -8.07
C LEU A 183 -22.41 -32.43 -8.58
N ALA A 184 -21.32 -32.51 -9.36
CA ALA A 184 -20.80 -33.79 -9.83
C ALA A 184 -20.36 -34.70 -8.66
N HIS A 185 -19.75 -34.12 -7.62
CA HIS A 185 -19.34 -34.87 -6.43
C HIS A 185 -20.54 -35.49 -5.70
N TYR A 186 -21.58 -34.70 -5.44
CA TYR A 186 -22.77 -35.16 -4.70
C TYR A 186 -23.81 -35.89 -5.58
N GLY A 187 -23.39 -36.45 -6.72
CA GLY A 187 -24.20 -37.36 -7.56
C GLY A 187 -24.92 -36.73 -8.76
N GLY A 188 -24.88 -35.40 -8.92
CA GLY A 188 -25.34 -34.70 -10.13
C GLY A 188 -26.84 -34.63 -10.37
N LYS A 189 -27.67 -35.15 -9.46
CA LYS A 189 -29.13 -35.21 -9.59
C LYS A 189 -29.84 -35.01 -8.26
N CYS A 190 -31.07 -34.54 -8.30
CA CYS A 190 -31.95 -34.43 -7.14
C CYS A 190 -32.22 -35.81 -6.55
N VAL A 191 -32.02 -35.98 -5.23
CA VAL A 191 -32.26 -37.27 -4.56
C VAL A 191 -33.75 -37.64 -4.47
N GLU A 192 -34.65 -36.64 -4.51
CA GLU A 192 -36.10 -36.83 -4.39
C GLU A 192 -36.77 -37.12 -5.74
N CYS A 193 -36.55 -36.28 -6.74
CA CYS A 193 -37.29 -36.32 -8.01
C CYS A 193 -36.44 -36.70 -9.23
N GLY A 194 -35.13 -36.89 -9.07
CA GLY A 194 -34.22 -37.30 -10.15
C GLY A 194 -33.85 -36.22 -11.17
N GLU A 195 -34.31 -34.97 -11.02
CA GLU A 195 -33.89 -33.85 -11.88
C GLU A 195 -32.36 -33.74 -11.94
N ASP A 196 -31.78 -33.57 -13.13
CA ASP A 196 -30.33 -33.57 -13.37
C ASP A 196 -29.83 -32.25 -14.00
N GLY A 197 -30.73 -31.32 -14.32
CA GLY A 197 -30.38 -30.03 -14.87
C GLY A 197 -29.62 -29.17 -13.85
N TRP A 198 -28.28 -29.07 -14.00
CA TRP A 198 -27.39 -28.33 -13.09
C TRP A 198 -27.85 -26.91 -12.71
N ALA A 199 -28.59 -26.24 -13.60
CA ALA A 199 -29.14 -24.91 -13.37
C ALA A 199 -30.27 -24.90 -12.33
N LYS A 200 -30.99 -26.02 -12.18
CA LYS A 200 -32.12 -26.23 -11.28
C LYS A 200 -31.73 -26.85 -9.94
N LEU A 201 -30.49 -27.34 -9.83
CA LEU A 201 -29.96 -28.01 -8.65
C LEU A 201 -29.34 -27.05 -7.65
N ALA A 202 -29.49 -27.38 -6.37
CA ALA A 202 -28.91 -26.70 -5.23
C ALA A 202 -28.35 -27.72 -4.23
N ILE A 203 -27.36 -27.28 -3.45
CA ILE A 203 -26.89 -28.03 -2.27
C ILE A 203 -27.82 -27.74 -1.10
N ASP A 204 -28.24 -28.81 -0.44
CA ASP A 204 -29.05 -28.80 0.76
C ASP A 204 -28.31 -29.49 1.92
N HIS A 205 -28.62 -29.06 3.14
CA HIS A 205 -28.11 -29.65 4.37
C HIS A 205 -29.03 -30.78 4.80
N ILE A 206 -28.52 -32.01 4.90
CA ILE A 206 -29.32 -33.19 5.26
C ILE A 206 -30.06 -32.94 6.60
N ASN A 207 -29.35 -32.36 7.58
CA ASN A 207 -29.84 -32.10 8.94
C ASN A 207 -30.64 -30.78 9.11
N ASN A 208 -31.01 -30.09 8.03
CA ASN A 208 -31.77 -28.82 8.07
C ASN A 208 -31.11 -27.68 8.89
N ASP A 209 -29.80 -27.74 9.12
CA ASP A 209 -29.04 -26.79 9.94
C ASP A 209 -28.33 -25.69 9.12
N GLY A 210 -28.64 -25.58 7.82
CA GLY A 210 -27.92 -24.69 6.91
C GLY A 210 -27.96 -23.21 7.25
N SER A 211 -28.99 -22.74 7.96
CA SER A 211 -29.04 -21.36 8.46
C SER A 211 -27.94 -21.08 9.49
N LYS A 212 -27.74 -22.01 10.42
CA LYS A 212 -26.70 -21.94 11.46
C LYS A 212 -25.32 -22.04 10.81
N HIS A 213 -25.13 -23.04 9.95
CA HIS A 213 -23.85 -23.26 9.27
C HIS A 213 -23.41 -22.03 8.44
N ARG A 214 -24.33 -21.43 7.64
CA ARG A 214 -24.00 -20.21 6.87
C ARG A 214 -23.69 -19.01 7.75
N LYS A 215 -24.35 -18.87 8.90
CA LYS A 215 -24.10 -17.78 9.85
C LYS A 215 -22.72 -17.90 10.51
N GLU A 216 -22.32 -19.13 10.84
CA GLU A 216 -21.01 -19.43 11.44
C GLU A 216 -19.88 -19.21 10.44
N LEU A 217 -20.01 -19.71 9.21
CA LEU A 217 -19.00 -19.53 8.18
C LEU A 217 -18.93 -18.10 7.62
N ARG A 218 -20.04 -17.36 7.67
CA ARG A 218 -20.24 -16.10 6.92
C ARG A 218 -20.05 -16.25 5.40
N GLU A 219 -20.24 -17.47 4.88
CA GLU A 219 -20.09 -17.81 3.47
C GLU A 219 -21.46 -18.00 2.80
N SER A 220 -21.59 -17.59 1.54
CA SER A 220 -22.83 -17.73 0.77
C SER A 220 -22.60 -17.81 -0.73
N GLY A 221 -23.54 -18.41 -1.46
CA GLY A 221 -23.49 -18.51 -2.91
C GLY A 221 -22.19 -19.13 -3.42
N SER A 222 -21.40 -18.38 -4.19
CA SER A 222 -20.16 -18.90 -4.78
C SER A 222 -19.06 -19.23 -3.78
N THR A 223 -18.99 -18.50 -2.67
CA THR A 223 -17.93 -18.74 -1.67
C THR A 223 -18.23 -19.99 -0.85
N TYR A 224 -19.53 -20.31 -0.70
CA TYR A 224 -19.98 -21.58 -0.14
C TYR A 224 -19.54 -22.79 -0.98
N TYR A 225 -19.72 -22.76 -2.31
CA TYR A 225 -19.19 -23.81 -3.18
C TYR A 225 -17.66 -23.95 -3.09
N LYS A 226 -16.94 -22.84 -2.90
CA LYS A 226 -15.49 -22.88 -2.66
C LYS A 226 -15.18 -23.58 -1.33
N TRP A 227 -15.92 -23.26 -0.27
CA TRP A 227 -15.74 -23.89 1.04
C TRP A 227 -15.91 -25.41 0.97
N LEU A 228 -16.93 -25.90 0.25
CA LEU A 228 -17.13 -27.35 0.06
C LEU A 228 -15.92 -28.02 -0.61
N ILE A 229 -15.35 -27.38 -1.63
CA ILE A 229 -14.15 -27.88 -2.33
C ILE A 229 -12.93 -27.88 -1.40
N ASP A 230 -12.71 -26.78 -0.67
CA ASP A 230 -11.56 -26.64 0.22
C ASP A 230 -11.61 -27.60 1.44
N ASN A 231 -12.81 -28.06 1.80
CA ASN A 231 -13.05 -28.99 2.90
C ASN A 231 -13.30 -30.43 2.42
N ASN A 232 -12.86 -30.77 1.21
CA ASN A 232 -12.94 -32.12 0.65
C ASN A 232 -14.35 -32.73 0.59
N PHE A 233 -15.35 -31.90 0.32
CA PHE A 233 -16.75 -32.32 0.10
C PHE A 233 -17.33 -33.16 1.27
N PRO A 234 -17.68 -32.52 2.40
CA PRO A 234 -18.24 -33.23 3.55
C PRO A 234 -19.53 -34.01 3.23
N ASP A 235 -19.81 -35.08 3.95
CA ASP A 235 -20.92 -36.00 3.66
C ASP A 235 -22.30 -35.49 4.16
N GLU A 236 -22.36 -34.43 4.98
CA GLU A 236 -23.63 -33.89 5.50
C GLU A 236 -24.50 -33.14 4.48
N PHE A 237 -24.15 -33.23 3.20
CA PHE A 237 -24.77 -32.51 2.10
C PHE A 237 -25.44 -33.44 1.09
N GLN A 238 -26.53 -32.94 0.51
CA GLN A 238 -27.25 -33.61 -0.57
C GLN A 238 -27.58 -32.63 -1.70
N ILE A 239 -27.97 -33.17 -2.84
CA ILE A 239 -28.48 -32.39 -3.97
C ILE A 239 -30.01 -32.47 -3.98
N LEU A 240 -30.63 -31.30 -3.99
CA LEU A 240 -32.05 -31.13 -4.26
C LEU A 240 -32.26 -30.17 -5.44
N CYS A 241 -33.31 -30.39 -6.22
CA CYS A 241 -33.77 -29.34 -7.11
C CYS A 241 -34.39 -28.20 -6.29
N HIS A 242 -34.47 -27.00 -6.86
CA HIS A 242 -35.03 -25.85 -6.15
C HIS A 242 -36.44 -26.10 -5.60
N ASN A 243 -37.27 -26.86 -6.30
CA ASN A 243 -38.64 -27.17 -5.86
C ASN A 243 -38.64 -28.14 -4.66
N CYS A 244 -37.89 -29.25 -4.73
CA CYS A 244 -37.81 -30.21 -3.63
C CYS A 244 -37.15 -29.60 -2.37
N ASN A 245 -36.16 -28.72 -2.54
CA ASN A 245 -35.56 -28.00 -1.43
C ASN A 245 -36.58 -27.09 -0.73
N TRP A 246 -37.38 -26.37 -1.51
CA TRP A 246 -38.47 -25.55 -0.95
C TRP A 246 -39.54 -26.40 -0.28
N GLN A 247 -39.91 -27.54 -0.84
CA GLN A 247 -40.86 -28.47 -0.23
C GLN A 247 -40.35 -28.95 1.14
N LYS A 248 -39.10 -29.43 1.21
CA LYS A 248 -38.45 -29.85 2.46
C LYS A 248 -38.50 -28.77 3.55
N TYR A 249 -38.32 -27.51 3.16
CA TYR A 249 -38.39 -26.39 4.09
C TYR A 249 -39.80 -26.18 4.67
N TYR A 250 -40.85 -26.37 3.87
CA TYR A 250 -42.23 -26.29 4.35
C TYR A 250 -42.57 -27.49 5.24
N ASP A 251 -42.22 -28.69 4.82
CA ASP A 251 -42.50 -29.92 5.58
C ASP A 251 -41.82 -29.94 6.96
N PHE A 252 -40.66 -29.27 7.10
CA PHE A 252 -39.95 -29.15 8.37
C PHE A 252 -40.55 -28.09 9.32
N LYS A 253 -41.39 -27.19 8.81
CA LYS A 253 -41.97 -26.09 9.60
C LYS A 253 -43.36 -26.38 10.14
N GLU A 254 -44.03 -27.42 9.64
CA GLU A 254 -45.23 -28.01 10.22
C GLU A 254 -44.86 -28.99 11.35
#